data_AF-A0A8X6WBP5-F1
#
_entry.id   AF-A0A8X6WBP5-F1
#
_cell.length_a   1.000
_cell.length_b   1.000
_cell.length_c   1.000
_cell.angle_alpha   90.00
_cell.angle_beta   90.00
_cell.angle_gamma   90.00
#
_symmetry.space_group_name_H-M   'P 1'
#
loop_
_entity.id
_entity.type
_entity.pdbx_description
1 polymer ?
#
loop_
_entity_poly.entity_id
_entity_poly.type
_entity_poly.pdbx_seq_one_letter_code
_entity_poly.pdbx_strand_id
1 'polypeptide(L)'
;MLVQNTNDSSIVSKLSAANKGYFLDQWLKMFVDKEQKRSPIINRGYYIRFKAIEALFQSWFNEVPVSIYPKSQIISLGAGFDSSYFRLKKLNVFPPGCKYIEIDYRDVLKRKIEYIAKSEFSHLLNICNKQVERNSNILLSSDEYVMLGVDLQNCKELETCFCDLEIDFNIPTLFLSECALTYINLKSSNNLIQWVQAHFLNSAFVLYEQVHDDDGFSLVM
;
A
#
# COMPACT_ATOMS: atom_id res chain seq x y z
N MET A 1 -15.44 6.79 14.24
CA MET A 1 -15.41 6.27 12.86
C MET A 1 -14.56 5.00 12.88
N LEU A 2 -14.97 3.91 12.21
CA LEU A 2 -14.10 2.72 12.09
C LEU A 2 -12.88 3.07 11.23
N VAL A 3 -11.69 2.63 11.63
CA VAL A 3 -10.43 2.92 10.92
C VAL A 3 -10.50 2.49 9.44
N GLN A 4 -11.17 1.38 9.15
CA GLN A 4 -11.35 0.86 7.78
C GLN A 4 -12.07 1.85 6.84
N ASN A 5 -12.93 2.74 7.38
CA ASN A 5 -13.67 3.72 6.58
C ASN A 5 -12.81 4.93 6.17
N THR A 6 -11.62 5.08 6.74
CA THR A 6 -10.67 6.13 6.34
C THR A 6 -10.19 5.91 4.90
N ASN A 7 -10.09 4.64 4.46
CA ASN A 7 -9.83 4.26 3.08
C ASN A 7 -10.84 4.89 2.12
N ASP A 8 -12.14 4.76 2.40
CA ASP A 8 -13.22 5.29 1.54
C ASP A 8 -13.16 6.82 1.43
N SER A 9 -12.76 7.50 2.50
CA SER A 9 -12.57 8.95 2.50
C SER A 9 -11.33 9.39 1.70
N SER A 10 -10.24 8.62 1.83
CA SER A 10 -8.97 8.87 1.14
C SER A 10 -9.09 8.67 -0.37
N ILE A 11 -9.65 7.54 -0.79
CA ILE A 11 -9.75 7.18 -2.21
C ILE A 11 -10.65 8.15 -2.99
N VAL A 12 -11.75 8.61 -2.39
CA VAL A 12 -12.62 9.64 -2.97
C VAL A 12 -11.87 10.97 -3.16
N SER A 13 -10.98 11.30 -2.23
CA SER A 13 -10.20 12.54 -2.29
C SER A 13 -9.05 12.44 -3.31
N LYS A 14 -8.39 11.28 -3.41
CA LYS A 14 -7.46 10.96 -4.51
C LYS A 14 -8.18 11.11 -5.86
N LEU A 15 -9.37 10.53 -6.02
CA LEU A 15 -10.15 10.62 -7.26
C LEU A 15 -10.60 12.05 -7.60
N SER A 16 -11.02 12.83 -6.60
CA SER A 16 -11.35 14.25 -6.78
C SER A 16 -10.18 15.04 -7.38
N ALA A 17 -8.96 14.83 -6.87
CA ALA A 17 -7.76 15.50 -7.38
C ALA A 17 -7.42 15.04 -8.81
N ALA A 18 -7.49 13.72 -9.08
CA ALA A 18 -7.24 13.15 -10.40
C ALA A 18 -8.23 13.67 -11.45
N ASN A 19 -9.54 13.69 -11.15
CA ASN A 19 -10.58 14.23 -12.02
C ASN A 19 -10.41 15.73 -12.32
N LYS A 20 -9.65 16.46 -11.50
CA LYS A 20 -9.29 17.87 -11.71
C LYS A 20 -7.96 18.06 -12.46
N GLY A 21 -7.32 16.97 -12.89
CA GLY A 21 -6.09 17.00 -13.67
C GLY A 21 -4.84 17.28 -12.85
N TYR A 22 -4.88 17.16 -11.53
CA TYR A 22 -3.69 17.31 -10.69
C TYR A 22 -2.67 16.20 -10.98
N PHE A 23 -3.14 14.98 -11.23
CA PHE A 23 -2.30 13.87 -11.65
C PHE A 23 -3.14 12.85 -12.42
N LEU A 24 -2.45 11.91 -13.10
CA LEU A 24 -3.09 10.86 -13.88
C LEU A 24 -3.12 9.55 -13.09
N ASP A 25 -4.33 9.10 -12.82
CA ASP A 25 -4.59 7.80 -12.23
C ASP A 25 -5.98 7.33 -12.66
N GLN A 26 -6.01 6.52 -13.72
CA GLN A 26 -7.25 5.98 -14.29
C GLN A 26 -7.87 4.87 -13.41
N TRP A 27 -7.14 4.37 -12.41
CA TRP A 27 -7.53 3.22 -11.59
C TRP A 27 -8.42 3.63 -10.42
N LEU A 28 -8.21 4.84 -9.87
CA LEU A 28 -9.00 5.36 -8.75
C LEU A 28 -10.51 5.29 -8.98
N LYS A 29 -10.95 5.55 -10.21
CA LYS A 29 -12.37 5.54 -10.57
C LYS A 29 -13.02 4.17 -10.37
N MET A 30 -12.23 3.09 -10.45
CA MET A 30 -12.71 1.73 -10.27
C MET A 30 -12.94 1.37 -8.80
N PHE A 31 -12.28 2.08 -7.88
CA PHE A 31 -12.31 1.80 -6.44
C PHE A 31 -13.27 2.72 -5.67
N VAL A 32 -14.11 3.49 -6.37
CA VAL A 32 -15.01 4.49 -5.79
C VAL A 32 -16.42 4.27 -6.29
N ASP A 33 -17.36 3.95 -5.40
CA ASP A 33 -18.77 3.79 -5.75
C ASP A 33 -19.44 5.15 -6.06
N LYS A 34 -19.06 6.19 -5.31
CA LYS A 34 -19.64 7.53 -5.44
C LYS A 34 -18.58 8.62 -5.43
N GLU A 35 -18.43 9.27 -6.58
CA GLU A 35 -17.52 10.40 -6.72
C GLU A 35 -17.97 11.59 -5.85
N GLN A 36 -17.01 12.31 -5.28
CA GLN A 36 -17.25 13.56 -4.58
C GLN A 36 -16.17 14.58 -4.93
N LYS A 37 -16.56 15.85 -5.01
CA LYS A 37 -15.61 16.95 -5.20
C LYS A 37 -15.04 17.37 -3.84
N ARG A 38 -13.75 17.67 -3.81
CA ARG A 38 -13.06 18.31 -2.67
C ARG A 38 -12.68 19.76 -3.01
N SER A 39 -12.47 20.56 -1.97
CA SER A 39 -12.03 21.94 -2.13
C SER A 39 -10.64 22.01 -2.79
N PRO A 40 -10.27 23.13 -3.43
CA PRO A 40 -8.97 23.26 -4.09
C PRO A 40 -7.77 22.97 -3.18
N ILE A 41 -7.82 23.39 -1.91
CA ILE A 41 -6.73 23.14 -0.95
C ILE A 41 -6.56 21.65 -0.64
N ILE A 42 -7.66 20.90 -0.51
CA ILE A 42 -7.61 19.45 -0.31
C ILE A 42 -7.05 18.76 -1.55
N ASN A 43 -7.48 19.15 -2.76
CA ASN A 43 -6.92 18.57 -4.00
C ASN A 43 -5.41 18.84 -4.13
N ARG A 44 -4.94 20.04 -3.74
CA ARG A 44 -3.50 20.36 -3.68
C ARG A 44 -2.75 19.49 -2.67
N GLY A 45 -3.32 19.24 -1.50
CA GLY A 45 -2.75 18.32 -0.51
C GLY A 45 -2.60 16.91 -1.08
N TYR A 46 -3.64 16.37 -1.72
CA TYR A 46 -3.58 15.06 -2.37
C TYR A 46 -2.63 15.00 -3.57
N TYR A 47 -2.44 16.11 -4.29
CA TYR A 47 -1.40 16.20 -5.32
C TYR A 47 0.01 16.08 -4.73
N ILE A 48 0.29 16.81 -3.66
CA ILE A 48 1.60 16.75 -2.98
C ILE A 48 1.83 15.34 -2.43
N ARG A 49 0.83 14.75 -1.76
CA ARG A 49 0.84 13.36 -1.29
C ARG A 49 1.19 12.40 -2.44
N PHE A 50 0.47 12.47 -3.55
CA PHE A 50 0.73 11.64 -4.72
C PHE A 50 2.16 11.82 -5.27
N LYS A 51 2.64 13.07 -5.39
CA LYS A 51 3.99 13.36 -5.89
C LYS A 51 5.09 12.90 -4.94
N ALA A 52 4.88 12.97 -3.63
CA ALA A 52 5.81 12.44 -2.66
C ALA A 52 6.00 10.92 -2.83
N ILE A 53 4.90 10.19 -3.02
CA ILE A 53 4.94 8.73 -3.24
C ILE A 53 5.53 8.38 -4.61
N GLU A 54 5.25 9.16 -5.67
CA GLU A 54 5.92 8.97 -6.97
C GLU A 54 7.44 9.18 -6.87
N ALA A 55 7.87 10.25 -6.21
CA ALA A 55 9.29 10.55 -6.01
C ALA A 55 9.96 9.47 -5.16
N LEU A 56 9.27 8.95 -4.15
CA LEU A 56 9.74 7.82 -3.34
C LEU A 56 10.03 6.60 -4.21
N PHE A 57 9.08 6.15 -5.03
CA PHE A 57 9.30 4.98 -5.87
C PHE A 57 10.44 5.20 -6.87
N GLN A 58 10.52 6.39 -7.48
CA GLN A 58 11.62 6.73 -8.37
C GLN A 58 12.97 6.66 -7.64
N SER A 59 13.07 7.25 -6.45
CA SER A 59 14.28 7.22 -5.64
C SER A 59 14.65 5.78 -5.27
N TRP A 60 13.68 4.98 -4.81
CA TRP A 60 13.90 3.59 -4.43
C TRP A 60 14.46 2.76 -5.59
N PHE A 61 13.87 2.86 -6.78
CA PHE A 61 14.35 2.09 -7.95
C PHE A 61 15.72 2.55 -8.47
N ASN A 62 16.10 3.81 -8.22
CA ASN A 62 17.44 4.30 -8.53
C ASN A 62 18.50 3.81 -7.53
N GLU A 63 18.17 3.76 -6.24
CA GLU A 63 19.06 3.27 -5.18
C GLU A 63 19.16 1.73 -5.16
N VAL A 64 18.14 1.05 -5.66
CA VAL A 64 18.06 -0.41 -5.75
C VAL A 64 17.95 -0.86 -7.22
N PRO A 65 18.96 -0.58 -8.07
CA PRO A 65 18.88 -0.92 -9.48
C PRO A 65 19.01 -2.44 -9.68
N VAL A 66 18.26 -2.97 -10.64
CA VAL A 66 18.20 -4.42 -10.95
C VAL A 66 19.58 -5.02 -11.27
N SER A 67 20.50 -4.24 -11.83
CA SER A 67 21.87 -4.67 -12.15
C SER A 67 22.70 -5.03 -10.91
N ILE A 68 22.35 -4.48 -9.75
CA ILE A 68 23.03 -4.74 -8.46
C ILE A 68 22.14 -5.64 -7.59
N TYR A 69 20.83 -5.37 -7.59
CA TYR A 69 19.85 -6.07 -6.78
C TYR A 69 18.80 -6.73 -7.69
N PRO A 70 19.03 -7.97 -8.15
CA PRO A 70 18.12 -8.65 -9.09
C PRO A 70 16.77 -9.01 -8.47
N LYS A 71 16.64 -8.91 -7.15
CA LYS A 71 15.39 -9.09 -6.40
C LYS A 71 15.23 -7.95 -5.41
N SER A 72 14.01 -7.46 -5.25
CA SER A 72 13.64 -6.46 -4.24
C SER A 72 12.17 -6.61 -3.85
N GLN A 73 11.77 -5.94 -2.77
CA GLN A 73 10.41 -6.01 -2.25
C GLN A 73 9.88 -4.61 -1.93
N ILE A 74 8.58 -4.41 -2.14
CA ILE A 74 7.83 -3.26 -1.64
C ILE A 74 6.69 -3.80 -0.79
N ILE A 75 6.60 -3.34 0.46
CA ILE A 75 5.57 -3.73 1.42
C ILE A 75 4.76 -2.47 1.77
N SER A 76 3.54 -2.39 1.25
CA SER A 76 2.59 -1.31 1.51
C SER A 76 1.73 -1.65 2.73
N LEU A 77 1.98 -0.98 3.84
CA LEU A 77 1.30 -1.15 5.13
C LEU A 77 0.05 -0.27 5.20
N GLY A 78 -1.12 -0.90 5.33
CA GLY A 78 -2.42 -0.22 5.26
C GLY A 78 -2.68 0.31 3.86
N ALA A 79 -2.52 -0.56 2.86
CA ALA A 79 -2.55 -0.18 1.45
C ALA A 79 -3.91 0.37 1.00
N GLY A 80 -5.01 0.00 1.67
CA GLY A 80 -6.35 0.32 1.25
C GLY A 80 -6.56 0.04 -0.25
N PHE A 81 -7.20 0.97 -0.95
CA PHE A 81 -7.40 0.91 -2.40
C PHE A 81 -6.29 1.62 -3.18
N ASP A 82 -5.06 1.65 -2.67
CA ASP A 82 -3.94 2.23 -3.39
C ASP A 82 -3.74 1.57 -4.78
N SER A 83 -3.44 2.40 -5.77
CA SER A 83 -3.36 2.03 -7.18
C SER A 83 -1.91 1.92 -7.69
N SER A 84 -0.92 2.13 -6.82
CA SER A 84 0.48 2.35 -7.23
C SER A 84 1.04 1.17 -8.00
N TYR A 85 0.82 -0.07 -7.55
CA TYR A 85 1.26 -1.26 -8.29
C TYR A 85 0.77 -1.23 -9.75
N PHE A 86 -0.53 -1.02 -9.96
CA PHE A 86 -1.13 -1.01 -11.30
C PHE A 86 -0.56 0.12 -12.17
N ARG A 87 -0.35 1.30 -11.57
CA ARG A 87 0.28 2.45 -12.22
C ARG A 87 1.71 2.15 -12.65
N LEU A 88 2.52 1.61 -11.75
CA LEU A 88 3.93 1.28 -12.00
C LEU A 88 4.06 0.20 -13.09
N LYS A 89 3.18 -0.81 -13.09
CA LYS A 89 3.11 -1.82 -14.16
C LYS A 89 2.71 -1.20 -15.50
N LYS A 90 1.67 -0.36 -15.54
CA LYS A 90 1.20 0.27 -16.79
C LYS A 90 2.25 1.19 -17.41
N LEU A 91 3.00 1.91 -16.57
CA LEU A 91 4.07 2.81 -17.00
C LEU A 91 5.37 2.07 -17.36
N ASN A 92 5.43 0.74 -17.21
CA ASN A 92 6.64 -0.09 -17.40
C ASN A 92 7.85 0.38 -16.57
N VAL A 93 7.60 0.90 -15.37
CA VAL A 93 8.65 1.34 -14.44
C VAL A 93 8.79 0.42 -13.23
N PHE A 94 7.86 -0.51 -13.03
CA PHE A 94 7.99 -1.53 -12.00
C PHE A 94 9.14 -2.49 -12.37
N PRO A 95 10.20 -2.61 -11.55
CA PRO A 95 11.36 -3.40 -11.92
C PRO A 95 11.07 -4.90 -11.99
N PRO A 96 11.63 -5.63 -12.98
CA PRO A 96 11.57 -7.08 -12.98
C PRO A 96 12.24 -7.66 -11.73
N GLY A 97 11.65 -8.71 -11.16
CA GLY A 97 12.15 -9.33 -9.91
C GLY A 97 11.77 -8.57 -8.63
N CYS A 98 11.04 -7.46 -8.74
CA CYS A 98 10.44 -6.80 -7.58
C CYS A 98 9.11 -7.46 -7.21
N LYS A 99 8.89 -7.76 -5.92
CA LYS A 99 7.62 -8.25 -5.38
C LYS A 99 6.89 -7.14 -4.61
N TYR A 100 5.65 -6.86 -4.96
CA TYR A 100 4.82 -5.83 -4.33
C TYR A 100 3.75 -6.49 -3.44
N ILE A 101 3.79 -6.19 -2.15
CA ILE A 101 2.97 -6.82 -1.11
C ILE A 101 2.10 -5.74 -0.47
N GLU A 102 0.79 -5.91 -0.54
CA GLU A 102 -0.15 -5.05 0.16
C GLU A 102 -0.67 -5.73 1.41
N ILE A 103 -0.67 -5.02 2.53
CA ILE A 103 -1.22 -5.49 3.80
C ILE A 103 -2.29 -4.51 4.25
N ASP A 104 -3.46 -5.03 4.59
CA ASP A 104 -4.55 -4.27 5.20
C ASP A 104 -5.51 -5.22 5.93
N TYR A 105 -6.53 -4.68 6.56
CA TYR A 105 -7.63 -5.48 7.09
C TYR A 105 -8.26 -6.34 5.99
N ARG A 106 -8.56 -7.59 6.34
CA ARG A 106 -9.12 -8.58 5.41
C ARG A 106 -10.33 -8.07 4.64
N ASP A 107 -11.26 -7.39 5.31
CA ASP A 107 -12.49 -6.90 4.68
C ASP A 107 -12.23 -5.75 3.71
N VAL A 108 -11.20 -4.93 3.95
CA VAL A 108 -10.77 -3.88 3.02
C VAL A 108 -10.23 -4.52 1.75
N LEU A 109 -9.31 -5.49 1.86
CA LEU A 109 -8.74 -6.14 0.68
C LEU A 109 -9.74 -7.02 -0.07
N LYS A 110 -10.70 -7.65 0.61
CA LYS A 110 -11.82 -8.34 -0.07
C LYS A 110 -12.62 -7.39 -0.97
N ARG A 111 -12.96 -6.20 -0.47
CA ARG A 111 -13.62 -5.17 -1.29
C ARG A 111 -12.74 -4.76 -2.47
N LYS A 112 -11.43 -4.60 -2.27
CA LYS A 112 -10.49 -4.31 -3.36
C LYS A 112 -10.49 -5.41 -4.43
N ILE A 113 -10.50 -6.68 -4.03
CA ILE A 113 -10.61 -7.83 -4.93
C ILE A 113 -11.92 -7.79 -5.74
N GLU A 114 -13.05 -7.43 -5.13
CA GLU A 114 -14.32 -7.27 -5.84
C GLU A 114 -14.26 -6.18 -6.92
N TYR A 115 -13.54 -5.07 -6.67
CA TYR A 115 -13.30 -4.05 -7.69
C TYR A 115 -12.34 -4.55 -8.78
N ILE A 116 -11.26 -5.25 -8.42
CA ILE A 116 -10.30 -5.84 -9.37
C ILE A 116 -11.01 -6.83 -10.30
N ALA A 117 -11.90 -7.67 -9.77
CA ALA A 117 -12.67 -8.64 -10.53
C ALA A 117 -13.52 -8.02 -11.65
N LYS A 118 -13.97 -6.77 -11.44
CA LYS A 118 -14.80 -6.00 -12.39
C LYS A 118 -13.97 -5.11 -13.32
N SER A 119 -12.64 -5.19 -13.27
CA SER A 119 -11.71 -4.31 -13.98
C SER A 119 -10.88 -5.03 -15.06
N GLU A 120 -10.06 -4.27 -15.79
CA GLU A 120 -9.05 -4.80 -16.71
C GLU A 120 -7.98 -5.69 -16.02
N PHE A 121 -7.88 -5.63 -14.68
CA PHE A 121 -6.96 -6.44 -13.87
C PHE A 121 -7.55 -7.76 -13.37
N SER A 122 -8.74 -8.14 -13.81
CA SER A 122 -9.34 -9.44 -13.47
C SER A 122 -8.41 -10.63 -13.78
N HIS A 123 -7.49 -10.49 -14.74
CA HIS A 123 -6.46 -11.48 -15.04
C HIS A 123 -5.54 -11.80 -13.85
N LEU A 124 -5.31 -10.87 -12.92
CA LEU A 124 -4.54 -11.14 -11.69
C LEU A 124 -5.20 -12.22 -10.84
N LEU A 125 -6.53 -12.27 -10.83
CA LEU A 125 -7.29 -13.29 -10.07
C LEU A 125 -7.09 -14.70 -10.64
N ASN A 126 -6.82 -14.80 -11.95
CA ASN A 126 -6.58 -16.09 -12.61
C ASN A 126 -5.20 -16.67 -12.26
N ILE A 127 -4.23 -15.82 -11.90
CA ILE A 127 -2.89 -16.24 -11.48
C ILE A 127 -2.95 -16.87 -10.08
N CYS A 128 -3.91 -16.44 -9.24
CA CYS A 128 -3.94 -16.76 -7.81
C CYS A 128 -4.70 -18.04 -7.44
N ASN A 129 -5.50 -18.62 -8.34
CA ASN A 129 -6.37 -19.76 -8.07
C ASN A 129 -5.66 -21.09 -7.76
N LYS A 130 -4.31 -21.15 -7.70
CA LYS A 130 -3.55 -22.40 -7.53
C LYS A 130 -2.81 -22.55 -6.19
N GLN A 131 -2.76 -21.54 -5.31
CA GLN A 131 -1.88 -21.56 -4.13
C GLN A 131 -2.51 -21.20 -2.77
N VAL A 132 -3.82 -20.93 -2.68
CA VAL A 132 -4.45 -20.37 -1.47
C VAL A 132 -5.11 -21.42 -0.55
N GLU A 133 -4.57 -22.64 -0.45
CA GLU A 133 -5.16 -23.67 0.43
C GLU A 133 -4.58 -23.71 1.85
N ARG A 134 -3.46 -23.02 2.14
CA ARG A 134 -2.76 -23.15 3.44
C ARG A 134 -3.06 -22.05 4.46
N ASN A 135 -3.21 -20.80 4.02
CA ASN A 135 -3.38 -19.67 4.93
C ASN A 135 -4.48 -18.75 4.44
N SER A 136 -5.54 -18.63 5.23
CA SER A 136 -6.72 -17.85 4.85
C SER A 136 -6.43 -16.35 4.71
N ASN A 137 -5.35 -15.83 5.30
CA ASN A 137 -5.00 -14.42 5.26
C ASN A 137 -4.28 -14.01 3.97
N ILE A 138 -3.77 -14.98 3.20
CA ILE A 138 -3.22 -14.73 1.86
C ILE A 138 -4.41 -14.66 0.90
N LEU A 139 -4.86 -13.46 0.56
CA LEU A 139 -6.08 -13.26 -0.23
C LEU A 139 -5.81 -13.30 -1.74
N LEU A 140 -4.61 -12.89 -2.13
CA LEU A 140 -4.13 -12.87 -3.51
C LEU A 140 -2.63 -13.15 -3.46
N SER A 141 -2.15 -14.08 -4.28
CA SER A 141 -0.72 -14.36 -4.40
C SER A 141 -0.34 -14.67 -5.85
N SER A 142 0.67 -13.97 -6.34
CA SER A 142 1.35 -14.18 -7.62
C SER A 142 2.85 -13.95 -7.43
N ASP A 143 3.65 -14.20 -8.47
CA ASP A 143 5.10 -14.01 -8.40
C ASP A 143 5.50 -12.57 -8.06
N GLU A 144 4.76 -11.58 -8.56
CA GLU A 144 5.08 -10.16 -8.43
C GLU A 144 4.14 -9.37 -7.51
N TYR A 145 2.93 -9.87 -7.23
CA TYR A 145 1.92 -9.13 -6.47
C TYR A 145 1.16 -10.00 -5.47
N VAL A 146 1.04 -9.50 -4.24
CA VAL A 146 0.45 -10.20 -3.10
C VAL A 146 -0.48 -9.27 -2.31
N MET A 147 -1.60 -9.81 -1.83
CA MET A 147 -2.49 -9.16 -0.86
C MET A 147 -2.63 -10.01 0.41
N LEU A 148 -2.33 -9.41 1.56
CA LEU A 148 -2.39 -10.02 2.88
C LEU A 148 -3.43 -9.34 3.78
N GLY A 149 -4.48 -10.08 4.13
CA GLY A 149 -5.53 -9.64 5.05
C GLY A 149 -5.14 -9.81 6.51
N VAL A 150 -4.20 -9.02 7.01
CA VAL A 150 -3.61 -9.14 8.36
C VAL A 150 -3.74 -7.82 9.12
N ASP A 151 -4.12 -7.88 10.41
CA ASP A 151 -4.02 -6.70 11.29
C ASP A 151 -2.55 -6.41 11.57
N LEU A 152 -2.09 -5.22 11.20
CA LEU A 152 -0.70 -4.77 11.38
C LEU A 152 -0.23 -4.78 12.84
N GLN A 153 -1.15 -4.83 13.80
CA GLN A 153 -0.85 -4.99 15.23
C GLN A 153 -0.43 -6.42 15.59
N ASN A 154 -0.68 -7.40 14.72
CA ASN A 154 -0.38 -8.81 14.92
C ASN A 154 0.85 -9.25 14.12
N CYS A 155 2.04 -8.83 14.57
CA CYS A 155 3.31 -9.17 13.90
C CYS A 155 3.54 -10.69 13.78
N LYS A 156 3.02 -11.51 14.70
CA LYS A 156 3.14 -12.97 14.64
C LYS A 156 2.38 -13.58 13.46
N GLU A 157 1.18 -13.06 13.18
CA GLU A 157 0.38 -13.48 12.03
C GLU A 157 1.00 -12.98 10.72
N LEU A 158 1.57 -11.77 10.73
CA LEU A 158 2.33 -11.22 9.61
C LEU A 158 3.54 -12.12 9.28
N GLU A 159 4.31 -12.50 10.29
CA GLU A 159 5.47 -13.37 10.16
C GLU A 159 5.10 -14.76 9.62
N THR A 160 4.01 -15.35 10.13
CA THR A 160 3.48 -16.62 9.60
C THR A 160 3.18 -16.50 8.10
N CYS A 161 2.48 -15.43 7.68
CA CYS A 161 2.17 -15.22 6.27
C CYS A 161 3.42 -14.99 5.42
N PHE A 162 4.43 -14.29 5.95
CA PHE A 162 5.68 -14.04 5.24
C PHE A 162 6.49 -15.33 5.06
N CYS A 163 6.50 -16.20 6.06
CA CYS A 163 7.09 -17.54 5.95
C CYS A 163 6.36 -18.40 4.90
N ASP A 164 5.02 -18.42 4.92
CA ASP A 164 4.21 -19.18 3.95
C ASP A 164 4.42 -18.70 2.50
N LEU A 165 4.71 -17.41 2.32
CA LEU A 165 4.98 -16.78 1.02
C LEU A 165 6.47 -16.80 0.63
N GLU A 166 7.33 -17.37 1.47
CA GLU A 166 8.77 -17.40 1.29
C GLU A 166 9.34 -16.00 1.00
N ILE A 167 8.89 -14.99 1.77
CA ILE A 167 9.43 -13.63 1.71
C ILE A 167 10.89 -13.64 2.14
N ASP A 168 11.75 -13.03 1.33
CA ASP A 168 13.19 -13.00 1.60
C ASP A 168 13.51 -11.78 2.45
N PHE A 169 13.90 -12.03 3.70
CA PHE A 169 14.22 -11.00 4.68
C PHE A 169 15.60 -10.34 4.45
N ASN A 170 16.42 -10.86 3.53
CA ASN A 170 17.78 -10.39 3.30
C ASN A 170 17.91 -9.47 2.08
N ILE A 171 16.88 -9.37 1.24
CA ILE A 171 16.89 -8.52 0.03
C ILE A 171 16.36 -7.11 0.33
N PRO A 172 16.75 -6.11 -0.49
CA PRO A 172 16.26 -4.74 -0.32
C PRO A 172 14.74 -4.69 -0.26
N THR A 173 14.22 -4.14 0.85
CA THR A 173 12.78 -4.09 1.12
C THR A 173 12.34 -2.69 1.52
N LEU A 174 11.46 -2.09 0.73
CA LEU A 174 10.82 -0.81 1.07
C LEU A 174 9.52 -1.07 1.82
N PHE A 175 9.43 -0.58 3.06
CA PHE A 175 8.19 -0.48 3.81
C PHE A 175 7.60 0.91 3.62
N LEU A 176 6.34 0.96 3.18
CA LEU A 176 5.61 2.20 2.96
C LEU A 176 4.36 2.23 3.84
N SER A 177 4.22 3.27 4.66
CA SER A 177 2.95 3.60 5.32
C SER A 177 2.48 4.99 4.89
N GLU A 178 1.34 5.05 4.20
CA GLU A 178 0.76 6.28 3.67
C GLU A 178 -0.57 6.62 4.37
N CYS A 179 -0.48 7.32 5.50
CA CYS A 179 -1.56 7.61 6.44
C CYS A 179 -2.24 6.35 6.99
N ALA A 180 -1.45 5.34 7.37
CA ALA A 180 -1.98 4.11 7.97
C ALA A 180 -1.55 3.92 9.42
N LEU A 181 -0.25 4.02 9.73
CA LEU A 181 0.26 3.78 11.08
C LEU A 181 -0.26 4.78 12.13
N THR A 182 -0.58 6.01 11.72
CA THR A 182 -1.26 7.02 12.55
C THR A 182 -2.55 6.52 13.23
N TYR A 183 -3.23 5.50 12.67
CA TYR A 183 -4.44 4.92 13.26
C TYR A 183 -4.18 3.75 14.22
N ILE A 184 -2.92 3.36 14.39
CA ILE A 184 -2.49 2.28 15.28
C ILE A 184 -1.93 2.90 16.56
N ASN A 185 -2.25 2.29 17.71
CA ASN A 185 -1.73 2.78 18.98
C ASN A 185 -0.19 2.70 19.03
N LEU A 186 0.44 3.63 19.76
CA LEU A 186 1.90 3.79 19.84
C LEU A 186 2.65 2.49 20.18
N LYS A 187 2.10 1.67 21.08
CA LYS A 187 2.76 0.42 21.47
C LYS A 187 2.81 -0.56 20.29
N SER A 188 1.70 -0.71 19.58
CA SER A 188 1.62 -1.63 18.44
C SER A 188 2.42 -1.12 17.23
N SER A 189 2.40 0.18 16.93
CA SER A 189 3.20 0.75 15.83
C SER A 189 4.70 0.63 16.11
N ASN A 190 5.14 0.91 17.34
CA ASN A 190 6.53 0.68 17.76
C ASN A 190 6.93 -0.79 17.63
N ASN A 191 6.04 -1.71 18.04
CA ASN A 191 6.30 -3.14 17.91
C ASN A 191 6.46 -3.56 16.44
N LEU A 192 5.66 -3.03 15.52
CA LEU A 192 5.79 -3.31 14.09
C LEU A 192 7.12 -2.81 13.54
N ILE A 193 7.52 -1.58 13.86
CA ILE A 193 8.79 -0.99 13.41
C ILE A 193 9.98 -1.79 13.96
N GLN A 194 9.94 -2.15 15.25
CA GLN A 194 10.95 -3.01 15.88
C GLN A 194 11.01 -4.39 15.24
N TRP A 195 9.86 -4.99 14.92
CA TRP A 195 9.80 -6.26 14.22
C TRP A 195 10.45 -6.17 12.83
N VAL A 196 10.17 -5.11 12.06
CA VAL A 196 10.83 -4.89 10.76
C VAL A 196 12.35 -4.77 10.93
N GLN A 197 12.80 -3.97 11.89
CA GLN A 197 14.22 -3.75 12.17
C GLN A 197 14.94 -5.04 12.62
N ALA A 198 14.25 -5.93 13.34
CA ALA A 198 14.81 -7.20 13.80
C ALA A 198 14.94 -8.25 12.69
N HIS A 199 14.08 -8.21 11.67
CA HIS A 199 14.01 -9.26 10.63
C HIS A 199 14.65 -8.85 9.30
N PHE A 200 14.51 -7.59 8.87
CA PHE A 200 14.94 -7.16 7.54
C PHE A 200 16.30 -6.45 7.57
N LEU A 201 17.34 -7.13 7.06
CA LEU A 201 18.72 -6.64 7.10
C LEU A 201 18.97 -5.41 6.22
N ASN A 202 18.24 -5.30 5.11
CA ASN A 202 18.35 -4.19 4.16
C ASN A 202 16.95 -3.63 3.88
N SER A 203 16.50 -2.73 4.75
CA SER A 203 15.18 -2.13 4.65
C SER A 203 15.23 -0.60 4.71
N ALA A 204 14.28 0.00 4.00
CA ALA A 204 13.92 1.41 4.15
C ALA A 204 12.49 1.48 4.65
N PHE A 205 12.21 2.35 5.62
CA PHE A 205 10.86 2.56 6.16
C PHE A 205 10.45 4.00 5.91
N VAL A 206 9.36 4.19 5.15
CA VAL A 206 8.88 5.53 4.77
C VAL A 206 7.46 5.74 5.29
N LEU A 207 7.30 6.86 5.98
CA LEU A 207 6.05 7.31 6.59
C LEU A 207 5.58 8.59 5.91
N TYR A 208 4.33 8.61 5.47
CA TYR A 208 3.61 9.83 5.13
C TYR A 208 2.41 9.93 6.07
N GLU A 209 2.44 10.83 7.05
CA GLU A 209 1.37 11.01 8.03
C GLU A 209 1.36 12.44 8.60
N GLN A 210 0.38 12.71 9.46
CA GLN A 210 0.25 13.99 10.15
C GLN A 210 1.46 14.24 11.05
N VAL A 211 1.84 15.51 11.16
CA VAL A 211 2.91 16.01 12.04
C VAL A 211 2.40 17.24 12.78
N HIS A 212 3.02 17.57 13.92
CA HIS A 212 2.67 18.69 14.79
C HIS A 212 1.24 18.57 15.34
N ASP A 213 1.11 17.96 16.51
CA ASP A 213 -0.16 17.66 17.17
C ASP A 213 -0.55 18.68 18.26
N ASP A 214 0.20 19.78 18.41
CA ASP A 214 0.10 20.73 19.52
C ASP A 214 -0.41 22.14 19.15
N ASP A 215 -1.07 22.31 18.00
CA ASP A 215 -1.56 23.60 17.53
C ASP A 215 -3.11 23.70 17.40
N GLY A 216 -3.60 24.88 17.02
CA GLY A 216 -5.04 25.10 16.87
C GLY A 216 -5.69 24.29 15.75
N PHE A 217 -4.91 23.83 14.76
CA PHE A 217 -5.40 22.99 13.68
C PHE A 217 -5.49 21.53 14.13
N SER A 218 -4.47 21.02 14.83
CA SER A 218 -4.43 19.64 15.31
C SER A 218 -5.55 19.31 16.29
N LEU A 219 -5.98 20.27 17.11
CA LEU A 219 -7.09 20.09 18.05
C LEU A 219 -8.47 19.93 17.37
N VAL A 220 -8.59 20.38 16.11
CA VAL A 220 -9.86 20.36 15.36
C VAL A 220 -9.91 19.20 14.36
N MET A 221 -8.75 18.76 13.87
CA MET A 221 -8.60 17.67 12.90
C MET A 221 -9.00 16.32 13.47
#